data_AF-A0A8E1RWB6-F1
#
_entry.id   AF-A0A8E1RWB6-F1
#
_cell.length_a   1.000
_cell.length_b   1.000
_cell.length_c   1.000
_cell.angle_alpha   90.00
_cell.angle_beta   90.00
_cell.angle_gamma   90.00
#
_symmetry.space_group_name_H-M   'P 1'
#
loop_
_entity.id
_entity.type
_entity.pdbx_description
1 polymer ?
#
loop_
_entity_poly.entity_id
_entity_poly.type
_entity_poly.pdbx_seq_one_letter_code
_entity_poly.pdbx_strand_id
1 'polypeptide(L)' 'MNDGYYWIKDGERYPEVWLYQKQFGWFRPCSAVPMTQRTFEMMKYVVLSERLEEPARETEC' A
#
# COMPACT_ATOMS: atom_id res chain seq x y z
N MET A 1 -10.56 3.41 3.52
CA MET A 1 -9.49 3.66 2.53
C MET A 1 -10.07 3.53 1.14
N ASN A 2 -9.52 4.29 0.20
CA ASN A 2 -9.87 4.24 -1.22
C ASN A 2 -8.85 3.37 -1.95
N ASP A 3 -9.21 2.88 -3.13
CA ASP A 3 -8.28 2.11 -3.94
C ASP A 3 -7.07 2.96 -4.33
N GLY A 4 -5.86 2.39 -4.25
CA GLY A 4 -4.63 3.09 -4.59
C GLY A 4 -3.41 2.61 -3.81
N TYR A 5 -2.32 3.37 -3.94
CA TYR A 5 -1.03 3.03 -3.34
C TYR A 5 -0.86 3.71 -1.98
N TYR A 6 -0.22 3.02 -1.04
CA TYR A 6 0.01 3.47 0.33
C TYR A 6 1.40 3.06 0.83
N TRP A 7 2.02 3.89 1.67
CA TRP A 7 3.21 3.47 2.41
C TRP A 7 2.84 2.55 3.57
N ILE A 8 3.40 1.35 3.57
CA ILE A 8 3.19 0.32 4.59
C ILE A 8 4.49 0.05 5.34
N LYS A 9 4.41 -0.10 6.66
CA LYS A 9 5.52 -0.54 7.51
C LYS A 9 5.27 -1.92 8.09
N ASP A 10 6.32 -2.74 8.04
CA ASP A 10 6.41 -4.07 8.65
C ASP A 10 7.47 -4.06 9.75
N GLY A 11 7.08 -3.67 10.97
CA GLY A 11 7.97 -3.67 12.13
C GLY A 11 9.34 -3.02 11.87
N GLU A 12 10.39 -3.84 11.78
CA GLU A 12 11.79 -3.42 11.61
C GLU A 12 12.22 -3.19 10.16
N ARG A 13 11.40 -3.55 9.17
CA ARG A 13 11.73 -3.37 7.75
C ARG A 13 11.52 -1.92 7.30
N TYR A 14 12.22 -1.56 6.22
CA TYR A 14 11.97 -0.31 5.52
C TYR A 14 10.52 -0.25 5.01
N PRO A 15 9.88 0.93 5.01
CA PRO A 15 8.57 1.09 4.43
C PRO A 15 8.53 0.67 2.96
N GLU A 16 7.45 0.02 2.56
CA GLU A 16 7.19 -0.42 1.18
C GLU A 16 5.90 0.22 0.67
N VAL A 17 5.81 0.48 -0.63
CA VAL A 17 4.56 0.92 -1.26
C VAL A 17 3.73 -0.29 -1.64
N TRP A 18 2.52 -0.40 -1.10
CA TRP A 18 1.58 -1.48 -1.41
C TRP A 18 0.35 -0.92 -2.13
N LEU A 19 -0.31 -1.75 -2.94
CA LEU A 19 -1.60 -1.43 -3.56
C LEU A 19 -2.74 -1.94 -2.67
N TYR A 20 -3.72 -1.11 -2.37
CA TYR A 20 -5.00 -1.50 -1.79
C TYR A 20 -6.10 -1.47 -2.84
N GLN A 21 -6.89 -2.53 -2.91
CA GLN A 21 -8.12 -2.58 -3.70
C GLN A 21 -9.25 -3.08 -2.81
N LYS A 22 -10.32 -2.31 -2.65
CA LYS A 22 -11.42 -2.60 -1.72
C LYS A 22 -12.06 -3.97 -1.94
N GLN A 23 -12.10 -4.45 -3.18
CA GLN A 23 -12.67 -5.76 -3.51
C GLN A 23 -11.75 -6.95 -3.13
N PHE A 24 -10.43 -6.74 -3.07
CA PHE A 24 -9.45 -7.83 -2.98
C PHE A 24 -8.57 -7.76 -1.72
N GLY A 25 -8.21 -6.57 -1.28
CA GLY A 25 -7.32 -6.30 -0.14
C GLY A 25 -5.99 -5.70 -0.56
N TRP A 26 -4.93 -6.12 0.12
CA TRP A 26 -3.60 -5.54 0.06
C TRP A 26 -2.65 -6.37 -0.80
N PHE A 27 -2.06 -5.76 -1.82
CA PHE A 27 -1.04 -6.35 -2.66
C PHE A 27 0.32 -5.79 -2.28
N ARG A 28 1.18 -6.66 -1.75
CA ARG A 28 2.59 -6.38 -1.51
C ARG A 28 3.36 -6.31 -2.83
N PRO A 29 4.45 -5.52 -2.94
CA PRO A 29 5.36 -5.61 -4.07
C PRO A 29 5.73 -7.05 -4.41
N CYS A 30 5.76 -7.36 -5.71
CA CYS A 30 6.11 -8.67 -6.26
C CYS A 30 5.21 -9.85 -5.85
N SER A 31 4.03 -9.61 -5.27
CA SER A 31 3.02 -10.65 -4.99
C SER A 31 1.73 -10.39 -5.77
N ALA A 32 1.30 -11.35 -6.58
CA ALA A 32 0.01 -11.31 -7.26
C ALA A 32 -1.18 -11.75 -6.38
N VAL A 33 -0.90 -12.33 -5.21
CA VAL A 33 -1.94 -12.78 -4.29
C VAL A 33 -2.22 -11.67 -3.26
N PRO A 34 -3.49 -11.21 -3.14
CA PRO A 34 -3.86 -10.19 -2.17
C PRO A 34 -3.92 -10.77 -0.76
N MET A 35 -3.52 -9.94 0.19
CA MET A 35 -3.69 -10.16 1.62
C MET A 35 -5.00 -9.51 2.08
N THR A 36 -5.84 -10.28 2.76
CA THR A 36 -7.08 -9.75 3.34
C THR A 36 -6.77 -8.72 4.43
N GLN A 37 -7.71 -7.81 4.70
CA GLN A 37 -7.59 -6.83 5.80
C GLN A 37 -7.32 -7.52 7.15
N ARG A 38 -7.98 -8.65 7.43
CA ARG A 38 -7.78 -9.41 8.67
C ARG A 38 -6.35 -9.94 8.80
N THR A 39 -5.80 -10.48 7.72
CA THR A 39 -4.39 -10.95 7.71
C THR A 39 -3.44 -9.78 7.87
N PHE A 40 -3.72 -8.64 7.21
CA PHE A 40 -2.91 -7.43 7.32
C PHE A 40 -2.79 -6.95 8.78
N GLU A 41 -3.92 -6.89 9.50
CA GLU A 41 -3.96 -6.52 10.92
C GLU A 41 -3.28 -7.56 11.82
N MET A 42 -3.49 -8.85 11.55
CA MET A 42 -2.87 -9.95 12.32
C MET A 42 -1.34 -9.91 12.23
N MET A 43 -0.81 -9.58 11.05
CA MET A 43 0.62 -9.41 10.80
C MET A 43 1.17 -8.08 11.34
N LYS A 44 0.31 -7.23 11.92
CA LYS A 44 0.66 -5.92 12.51
C LYS A 44 1.30 -4.95 11.51
N TYR A 45 0.93 -5.03 10.23
CA TYR A 45 1.31 -4.01 9.26
C TYR A 45 0.62 -2.68 9.59
N VAL A 46 1.31 -1.58 9.31
CA VAL A 46 0.83 -0.23 9.60
C VAL A 46 0.82 0.60 8.32
N VAL A 47 -0.29 1.27 8.05
CA VAL A 47 -0.39 2.28 6.99
C VAL A 47 0.22 3.58 7.52
N LEU A 48 1.26 4.09 6.85
CA LEU A 48 2.02 5.26 7.28
C LEU A 48 1.55 6.58 6.67
N SER A 49 0.76 6.53 5.61
CA SER A 49 0.34 7.72 4.86
C SER A 49 -1.10 7.62 4.40
N GLU A 50 -1.65 8.75 3.99
CA GLU A 50 -2.81 8.77 3.10
C GLU A 50 -2.47 8.14 1.74
N ARG A 51 -3.50 7.99 0.90
CA ARG A 51 -3.34 7.47 -0.47
C ARG A 51 -2.34 8.32 -1.24
N LEU A 52 -1.38 7.67 -1.88
CA LEU A 52 -0.40 8.34 -2.73
C LEU A 52 -1.09 8.83 -4.00
N GLU A 53 -0.78 10.07 -4.37
CA GLU A 53 -1.15 10.63 -5.67
C GLU A 53 -0.06 10.32 -6.69
N GLU A 54 -0.45 10.30 -7.96
CA GLU A 54 0.53 10.23 -9.05
C GLU A 54 1.46 11.45 -8.97
N PRO A 55 2.76 11.27 -9.27
CA PRO A 55 3.66 12.41 -9.36
C PRO A 55 3.12 13.39 -10.39
N ALA A 56 3.12 14.67 -10.05
CA ALA A 56 2.77 15.71 -11.01
C ALA A 56 3.68 15.56 -12.23
N ARG A 57 3.08 15.50 -13.43
CA ARG A 57 3.88 15.55 -14.66
C ARG A 57 4.64 16.86 -14.63
N GLU A 58 5.97 16.80 -14.71
CA GLU A 58 6.76 17.99 -15.02
C GLU A 58 6.28 18.49 -16.38
N THR A 59 5.49 19.55 -16.40
CA THR A 59 5.31 20.33 -17.61
C THR A 59 6.68 20.87 -17.97
N GLU A 60 7.25 20.35 -19.06
CA GLU A 60 8.50 20.82 -19.66
C GLU A 60 8.49 22.36 -19.73
N CYS A 61 9.49 23.01 -19.14
CA CYS A 61 9.72 24.45 -19.23
C CYS A 61 10.36 24.83 -20.57
#